data_AF-A0A9P9U1B8-F1
#
_entry.id   AF-A0A9P9U1B8-F1
#
_cell.length_a   1.000
_cell.length_b   1.000
_cell.length_c   1.000
_cell.angle_alpha   90.00
_cell.angle_beta   90.00
_cell.angle_gamma   90.00
#
_symmetry.space_group_name_H-M   'P 1'
#
loop_
_entity.id
_entity.type
_entity.pdbx_description
1 polymer ?
#
loop_
_entity_poly.entity_id
_entity_poly.type
_entity_poly.pdbx_seq_one_letter_code
_entity_poly.pdbx_strand_id
1 'polypeptide(L)'
;MAMGQWGKIWQEAGRRLGTPLDVFDQNMQEEGLKEAGFVNISKKTYPVPLSPWPKDKKLRDVDPYFYAVLNQDLEGVTQFIFGNVLGWTKKEISSYCSHLKAEIKNLKIHGYFPYRMVYAQKPYDA
;
A
#
# COMPACT_ATOMS: atom_id res chain seq x y z
N MET A 1 11.44 -5.56 -11.17
CA MET A 1 11.47 -4.36 -10.32
C MET A 1 10.86 -4.70 -8.98
N ALA A 2 11.50 -4.31 -7.88
CA ALA A 2 11.05 -4.53 -6.52
C ALA A 2 9.67 -3.91 -6.26
N MET A 3 9.40 -2.69 -6.77
CA MET A 3 8.08 -2.04 -6.69
C MET A 3 6.97 -2.91 -7.29
N GLY A 4 7.21 -3.49 -8.46
CA GLY A 4 6.22 -4.33 -9.15
C GLY A 4 5.96 -5.68 -8.46
N GLN A 5 6.82 -6.07 -7.52
CA GLN A 5 6.63 -7.28 -6.71
C GLN A 5 5.86 -7.03 -5.42
N TRP A 6 5.81 -5.77 -4.93
CA TRP A 6 5.24 -5.42 -3.63
C TRP A 6 3.85 -6.06 -3.42
N GLY A 7 2.87 -5.75 -4.28
CA GLY A 7 1.52 -6.29 -4.14
C GLY A 7 1.46 -7.82 -4.13
N LYS A 8 2.24 -8.50 -5.00
CA LYS A 8 2.28 -9.97 -5.08
C LYS A 8 2.84 -10.59 -3.79
N ILE A 9 3.84 -9.96 -3.18
CA ILE A 9 4.42 -10.42 -1.92
C ILE A 9 3.38 -10.34 -0.80
N TRP A 10 2.64 -9.23 -0.71
CA TRP A 10 1.57 -9.07 0.28
C TRP A 10 0.38 -10.02 0.05
N GLN A 11 0.00 -10.27 -1.20
CA GLN A 11 -1.01 -11.28 -1.55
C GLN A 11 -0.61 -12.68 -1.06
N GLU A 12 0.63 -13.11 -1.34
CA GLU A 12 1.14 -14.40 -0.86
C GLU A 12 1.22 -14.46 0.67
N ALA A 13 1.62 -13.38 1.32
CA ALA A 13 1.61 -13.30 2.78
C ALA A 13 0.20 -13.45 3.36
N GLY A 14 -0.79 -12.77 2.78
CA GLY A 14 -2.18 -12.90 3.20
C GLY A 14 -2.70 -14.33 3.05
N ARG A 15 -2.34 -15.00 1.95
CA ARG A 15 -2.67 -16.42 1.74
C ARG A 15 -2.08 -17.33 2.84
N ARG A 16 -0.87 -17.07 3.31
CA ARG A 16 -0.24 -17.85 4.39
C ARG A 16 -0.79 -17.54 5.78
N LEU A 17 -1.19 -16.29 6.02
CA LEU A 17 -1.83 -15.89 7.27
C LEU A 17 -3.29 -16.37 7.39
N GLY A 18 -3.93 -16.71 6.27
CA GLY A 18 -5.38 -16.94 6.22
C GLY A 18 -6.20 -15.65 6.30
N THR A 19 -5.55 -14.49 6.22
CA THR A 19 -6.17 -13.16 6.26
C THR A 19 -5.74 -12.38 5.02
N PRO A 20 -6.65 -12.00 4.11
CA PRO A 20 -6.30 -11.23 2.92
C PRO A 20 -5.61 -9.90 3.28
N LEU A 21 -4.50 -9.60 2.59
CA LEU A 21 -3.74 -8.35 2.73
C LEU A 21 -3.81 -7.47 1.47
N ASP A 22 -4.48 -7.97 0.43
CA ASP A 22 -4.77 -7.33 -0.85
C ASP A 22 -6.12 -6.60 -0.83
N VAL A 23 -6.30 -5.80 0.22
CA VAL A 23 -7.51 -5.02 0.54
C VAL A 23 -8.02 -4.21 -0.66
N PHE A 24 -7.09 -3.62 -1.41
CA PHE A 24 -7.42 -2.81 -2.59
C PHE A 24 -7.97 -3.65 -3.75
N ASP A 25 -7.34 -4.78 -4.03
CA ASP A 25 -7.65 -5.65 -5.17
C ASP A 25 -8.97 -6.40 -4.95
N GLN A 26 -9.23 -6.82 -3.71
CA GLN A 26 -10.47 -7.52 -3.33
C GLN A 26 -11.64 -6.60 -2.98
N ASN A 27 -11.49 -5.28 -3.12
CA ASN A 27 -12.51 -4.27 -2.77
C ASN A 27 -13.08 -4.38 -1.34
N MET A 28 -12.30 -4.93 -0.39
CA MET A 28 -12.79 -5.33 0.92
C MET A 28 -13.38 -4.18 1.75
N GLN A 29 -12.88 -2.95 1.57
CA GLN A 29 -13.39 -1.79 2.31
C GLN A 29 -14.85 -1.47 1.95
N GLU A 30 -15.21 -1.57 0.67
CA GLU A 30 -16.56 -1.28 0.21
C GLU A 30 -17.50 -2.43 0.58
N GLU A 31 -17.07 -3.67 0.35
CA GLU A 31 -17.87 -4.85 0.69
C GLU A 31 -18.08 -4.95 2.21
N GLY A 32 -17.05 -4.72 3.02
CA GLY A 32 -17.18 -4.71 4.48
C GLY A 32 -18.13 -3.63 4.99
N LEU A 33 -18.16 -2.45 4.36
CA LEU A 33 -19.15 -1.42 4.70
C LEU A 33 -20.57 -1.84 4.30
N LYS A 34 -20.76 -2.49 3.15
CA LYS A 34 -22.06 -3.04 2.73
C LYS A 34 -22.55 -4.11 3.71
N GLU A 35 -21.69 -5.07 4.04
CA GLU A 35 -21.99 -6.16 4.98
C GLU A 35 -22.34 -5.64 6.38
N ALA A 36 -21.67 -4.56 6.81
CA ALA A 36 -21.98 -3.88 8.07
C ALA A 36 -23.26 -3.01 8.02
N GLY A 37 -23.97 -2.97 6.88
CA GLY A 37 -25.24 -2.24 6.72
C GLY A 37 -25.10 -0.74 6.47
N PHE A 38 -23.92 -0.25 6.11
CA PHE A 38 -23.76 1.15 5.72
C PHE A 38 -24.40 1.44 4.37
N VAL A 39 -24.91 2.66 4.22
CA VAL A 39 -25.55 3.16 3.00
C VAL A 39 -24.74 4.32 2.40
N ASN A 40 -25.10 4.72 1.17
CA ASN A 40 -24.46 5.84 0.46
C ASN A 40 -22.92 5.70 0.34
N ILE A 41 -22.45 4.47 0.10
CA ILE A 41 -21.02 4.17 0.04
C ILE A 41 -20.41 4.81 -1.20
N SER A 42 -19.36 5.59 -0.98
CA SER A 42 -18.59 6.26 -2.02
C SER A 42 -17.12 5.90 -1.91
N LYS A 43 -16.45 5.73 -3.05
CA LYS A 43 -15.02 5.48 -3.11
C LYS A 43 -14.31 6.48 -3.99
N LYS A 44 -13.10 6.86 -3.57
CA LYS A 44 -12.19 7.68 -4.36
C LYS A 44 -10.78 7.15 -4.22
N THR A 45 -10.12 6.93 -5.36
CA THR A 45 -8.73 6.45 -5.39
C THR A 45 -7.81 7.59 -5.82
N TYR A 46 -6.69 7.74 -5.12
CA TYR A 46 -5.67 8.73 -5.37
C TYR A 46 -4.34 8.04 -5.69
N PRO A 47 -3.63 8.44 -6.76
CA PRO A 47 -2.29 7.94 -7.03
C PRO A 47 -1.29 8.71 -6.17
N VAL A 48 -0.94 8.18 -5.01
CA VAL A 48 0.00 8.83 -4.09
C VAL A 48 1.42 8.61 -4.60
N PRO A 49 2.11 9.65 -5.09
CA PRO A 49 3.42 9.51 -5.70
C PRO A 49 4.48 9.14 -4.66
N LEU A 50 5.49 8.40 -5.11
CA LEU A 50 6.66 8.03 -4.29
C LEU A 50 7.86 8.92 -4.50
N SER A 51 7.81 9.77 -5.51
CA SER A 51 8.87 10.67 -5.94
C SER A 51 8.25 11.89 -6.62
N PRO A 52 8.96 13.02 -6.72
CA PRO A 52 8.46 14.30 -7.23
C PRO A 52 8.34 14.36 -8.76
N TRP A 53 7.70 13.36 -9.36
CA TRP A 53 7.40 13.30 -10.80
C TRP A 53 6.06 13.92 -11.22
N PRO A 54 5.01 14.02 -10.38
CA PRO A 54 3.73 14.58 -10.83
C PRO A 54 3.83 16.06 -11.20
N LYS A 55 3.08 16.46 -12.24
CA LYS A 55 2.90 17.87 -12.62
C LYS A 55 1.93 18.62 -11.69
N ASP A 56 0.91 17.92 -11.21
CA ASP A 56 -0.08 18.44 -10.27
C ASP A 56 0.59 18.85 -8.95
N LYS A 57 0.38 20.10 -8.53
CA LYS A 57 0.99 20.65 -7.31
C LYS A 57 0.52 19.90 -6.06
N LYS A 58 -0.75 19.55 -5.95
CA LYS A 58 -1.29 18.86 -4.78
C LYS A 58 -0.68 17.48 -4.63
N LEU A 59 -0.51 16.74 -5.73
CA LEU A 59 0.16 15.43 -5.68
C LEU A 59 1.63 15.56 -5.32
N ARG A 60 2.32 16.58 -5.85
CA ARG A 60 3.72 16.86 -5.48
C ARG A 60 3.88 17.26 -4.02
N ASP A 61 2.96 18.05 -3.47
CA ASP A 61 3.02 18.44 -2.05
C ASP A 61 2.84 17.22 -1.11
N VAL A 62 2.22 16.12 -1.57
CA VAL A 62 2.01 14.88 -0.81
C VAL A 62 3.23 13.95 -0.86
N ASP A 63 4.06 14.03 -1.91
CA ASP A 63 5.21 13.12 -2.09
C ASP A 63 6.19 13.05 -0.90
N PRO A 64 6.53 14.14 -0.18
CA PRO A 64 7.57 14.08 0.83
C PRO A 64 7.15 13.26 2.04
N TYR A 65 5.86 13.27 2.37
CA TYR A 65 5.30 12.53 3.49
C TYR A 65 5.37 11.04 3.25
N PHE A 66 4.94 10.58 2.06
CA PHE A 66 4.96 9.17 1.71
C PHE A 66 6.38 8.66 1.46
N TYR A 67 7.23 9.50 0.85
CA TYR A 67 8.66 9.21 0.73
C TYR A 67 9.31 9.04 2.10
N ALA A 68 9.00 9.89 3.08
CA ALA A 68 9.55 9.78 4.43
C ALA A 68 9.13 8.46 5.11
N VAL A 69 7.84 8.11 5.08
CA VAL A 69 7.33 6.86 5.66
C VAL A 69 8.08 5.64 5.12
N LEU A 70 8.18 5.53 3.79
CA LEU A 70 8.84 4.37 3.19
C LEU A 70 10.35 4.43 3.38
N ASN A 71 10.99 5.58 3.25
CA ASN A 71 12.44 5.62 3.37
C ASN A 71 12.93 5.39 4.81
N GLN A 72 12.16 5.81 5.81
CA GLN A 72 12.52 5.67 7.23
C GLN A 72 12.22 4.29 7.81
N ASP A 73 11.10 3.65 7.44
CA ASP A 73 10.65 2.41 8.11
C ASP A 73 10.34 1.24 7.16
N LEU A 74 10.89 1.23 5.94
CA LEU A 74 10.64 0.11 5.01
C LEU A 74 10.99 -1.25 5.60
N GLU A 75 12.09 -1.32 6.34
CA GLU A 75 12.51 -2.57 6.96
C GLU A 75 11.54 -2.94 8.08
N GLY A 76 11.15 -2.03 8.98
CA GLY A 76 10.19 -2.34 10.05
C GLY A 76 8.84 -2.83 9.52
N VAL A 77 8.31 -2.17 8.48
CA VAL A 77 7.06 -2.58 7.80
C VAL A 77 7.17 -3.98 7.18
N THR A 78 8.34 -4.36 6.70
CA THR A 78 8.54 -5.66 6.02
C THR A 78 9.02 -6.77 6.96
N GLN A 79 9.67 -6.47 8.10
CA GLN A 79 10.31 -7.46 8.98
C GLN A 79 9.36 -8.61 9.37
N PHE A 80 8.18 -8.28 9.90
CA PHE A 80 7.25 -9.30 10.40
C PHE A 80 6.71 -10.16 9.25
N ILE A 81 6.20 -9.52 8.20
CA ILE A 81 5.54 -10.21 7.10
C ILE A 81 6.55 -11.01 6.27
N PHE A 82 7.68 -10.41 5.92
CA PHE A 82 8.64 -11.06 5.04
C PHE A 82 9.41 -12.13 5.83
N GLY A 83 9.76 -11.84 7.09
CA GLY A 83 10.47 -12.79 7.95
C GLY A 83 9.58 -13.92 8.47
N ASN A 84 8.61 -13.59 9.34
CA ASN A 84 7.86 -14.60 10.07
C ASN A 84 6.80 -15.33 9.22
N VAL A 85 6.21 -14.65 8.23
CA VAL A 85 5.14 -15.24 7.39
C VAL A 85 5.72 -15.86 6.11
N LEU A 86 6.59 -15.12 5.41
CA LEU A 86 7.14 -15.57 4.14
C LEU A 86 8.43 -16.39 4.27
N GLY A 87 9.09 -16.35 5.43
CA GLY A 87 10.29 -17.13 5.72
C GLY A 87 11.58 -16.52 5.15
N TRP A 88 11.57 -15.23 4.76
CA TRP A 88 12.75 -14.57 4.25
C TRP A 88 13.77 -14.36 5.36
N THR A 89 15.04 -14.57 5.01
CA THR A 89 16.17 -14.22 5.87
C THR A 89 16.29 -12.70 5.99
N LYS A 90 16.90 -12.22 7.09
CA LYS A 90 17.21 -10.79 7.26
C LYS A 90 18.00 -10.20 6.08
N LYS A 91 18.87 -11.00 5.46
CA LYS A 91 19.66 -10.60 4.29
C LYS A 91 18.78 -10.38 3.05
N GLU A 92 17.81 -11.27 2.81
CA GLU A 92 16.86 -11.11 1.70
C GLU A 92 15.96 -9.89 1.91
N ILE A 93 15.47 -9.68 3.13
CA ILE A 93 14.67 -8.49 3.48
C ILE A 93 15.46 -7.20 3.22
N SER A 94 16.69 -7.11 3.73
CA SER A 94 17.54 -5.93 3.55
C SER A 94 17.91 -5.70 2.07
N SER A 95 18.18 -6.78 1.33
CA SER A 95 18.44 -6.70 -0.11
C SER A 95 17.23 -6.18 -0.90
N TYR A 96 16.03 -6.71 -0.63
CA TYR A 96 14.81 -6.24 -1.25
C TYR A 96 14.51 -4.77 -0.90
N CYS A 97 14.64 -4.39 0.37
CA CYS A 97 14.45 -3.01 0.82
C CYS A 97 15.44 -2.05 0.14
N SER A 98 16.69 -2.48 -0.05
CA SER A 98 17.70 -1.71 -0.77
C SER A 98 17.33 -1.49 -2.24
N HIS A 99 16.89 -2.53 -2.95
CA HIS A 99 16.40 -2.40 -4.33
C HIS A 99 15.17 -1.51 -4.42
N LEU A 100 14.19 -1.68 -3.51
CA LEU A 100 12.98 -0.86 -3.50
C LEU A 100 13.29 0.61 -3.24
N LYS A 101 14.18 0.93 -2.29
CA LYS A 101 14.66 2.31 -2.05
C LYS A 101 15.37 2.90 -3.26
N ALA A 102 16.18 2.11 -3.97
CA ALA A 102 16.86 2.56 -5.19
C ALA A 102 15.85 2.87 -6.31
N GLU A 103 14.82 2.03 -6.47
CA GLU A 103 13.75 2.27 -7.43
C GLU A 103 12.91 3.51 -7.06
N ILE A 104 12.59 3.71 -5.77
CA ILE A 104 11.82 4.89 -5.30
C ILE A 104 12.54 6.19 -5.65
N LYS A 105 13.88 6.23 -5.49
CA LYS A 105 14.71 7.41 -5.81
C LYS A 105 14.89 7.65 -7.31
N ASN A 106 14.58 6.67 -8.16
CA ASN A 106 14.77 6.80 -9.59
C ASN A 106 13.61 7.59 -10.21
N LEU A 107 13.83 8.87 -10.50
CA LEU A 107 12.82 9.76 -11.09
C LEU A 107 12.35 9.35 -12.49
N LYS A 108 13.03 8.42 -13.16
CA LYS A 108 12.56 7.81 -14.43
C LYS A 108 11.43 6.79 -14.19
N ILE A 109 11.27 6.32 -12.96
CA ILE A 109 10.19 5.43 -12.53
C ILE A 109 9.11 6.30 -11.89
N HIS A 110 7.95 6.39 -12.52
CA HIS A 110 6.78 7.10 -11.96
C HIS A 110 6.02 6.20 -10.98
N GLY A 111 6.71 5.77 -9.92
CA GLY A 111 6.14 4.93 -8.87
C GLY A 111 5.08 5.67 -8.04
N TYR A 112 3.99 4.99 -7.71
CA TYR A 112 2.93 5.48 -6.83
C TYR A 112 2.27 4.34 -6.06
N PHE A 113 1.65 4.67 -4.92
CA PHE A 113 0.73 3.81 -4.19
C PHE A 113 -0.72 4.23 -4.48
N PRO A 114 -1.61 3.30 -4.85
CA PRO A 114 -3.02 3.60 -4.96
C PRO A 114 -3.63 3.72 -3.55
N TYR A 115 -3.98 4.93 -3.14
CA TYR A 115 -4.67 5.18 -1.88
C TYR A 115 -6.18 5.24 -2.14
N ARG A 116 -6.93 4.25 -1.67
CA ARG A 116 -8.40 4.24 -1.74
C ARG A 116 -8.98 4.76 -0.45
N MET A 117 -9.75 5.83 -0.57
CA MET A 117 -10.61 6.34 0.48
C MET A 117 -12.03 5.86 0.20
N VAL A 118 -12.62 5.13 1.16
CA VAL A 118 -14.03 4.73 1.13
C VAL A 118 -14.72 5.38 2.32
N TYR A 119 -15.87 6.00 2.07
CA TYR A 119 -16.69 6.62 3.11
C TYR A 119 -18.15 6.29 2.85
N ALA A 120 -18.92 6.21 3.93
CA ALA A 120 -20.30 5.78 3.91
C ALA A 120 -21.06 6.39 5.08
N GLN A 121 -22.37 6.18 5.10
CA GLN A 121 -23.28 6.73 6.08
C GLN A 121 -23.96 5.58 6.85
N LYS A 122 -24.04 5.70 8.18
CA LYS A 122 -24.88 4.80 8.98
C LYS A 122 -26.36 5.11 8.67
N PRO A 123 -27.23 4.11 8.44
CA PRO A 123 -28.66 4.37 8.26
C PRO A 123 -29.24 5.12 9.47
N TYR A 124 -30.16 6.06 9.21
CA TYR A 124 -30.78 6.86 10.27
C TYR A 124 -31.67 6.05 11.22
N ASP A 125 -32.18 4.90 10.75
CA ASP A 125 -33.12 4.05 11.47
C ASP A 125 -32.46 2.78 12.06
N ALA A 126 -31.12 2.77 12.21
CA ALA A 126 -30.32 1.62 12.66
C ALA A 126 -29.78 1.74 14.10
#